data_AF-A0A1G1F3C2-F1
#
_entry.id   AF-A0A1G1F3C2-F1
#
_cell.length_a   1.000
_cell.length_b   1.000
_cell.length_c   1.000
_cell.angle_alpha   90.00
_cell.angle_beta   90.00
_cell.angle_gamma   90.00
#
_symmetry.space_group_name_H-M   'P 1'
#
loop_
_entity.id
_entity.type
_entity.pdbx_description
1 polymer ?
#
loop_
_entity_poly.entity_id
_entity_poly.type
_entity_poly.pdbx_seq_one_letter_code
_entity_poly.pdbx_strand_id
1 'polypeptide(L)'
;MIIVKHNGGYSTYYGHLSRINTKIRKGSRIDQGQVIGYVGQTGLATGPHLHYEMRINNRAVNPLSVKIPHGKAVPKELMAEFIRSRDSMNVKLASISTTTIVSEKVQQKPADKKDG
;
A
#
# COMPACT_ATOMS: atom_id res chain seq x y z
N MET A 1 -16.56 5.29 7.49
CA MET A 1 -16.01 3.94 7.22
C MET A 1 -14.82 4.05 6.27
N ILE A 2 -13.85 3.15 6.38
CA ILE A 2 -12.73 3.01 5.44
C ILE A 2 -12.77 1.60 4.84
N ILE A 3 -12.48 1.49 3.53
CA ILE A 3 -12.32 0.22 2.83
C ILE A 3 -10.90 0.17 2.28
N VAL A 4 -10.17 -0.88 2.63
CA VAL A 4 -8.82 -1.14 2.11
C VAL A 4 -8.90 -2.33 1.16
N LYS A 5 -8.44 -2.14 -0.07
CA LYS A 5 -8.27 -3.20 -1.05
C LYS A 5 -6.84 -3.73 -0.96
N HIS A 6 -6.71 -5.05 -0.96
CA HIS A 6 -5.43 -5.75 -0.96
C HIS A 6 -5.29 -6.54 -2.27
N ASN A 7 -4.08 -7.03 -2.53
CA ASN A 7 -3.84 -7.92 -3.68
C ASN A 7 -4.62 -9.24 -3.51
N GLY A 8 -4.93 -9.92 -4.61
CA GLY A 8 -5.54 -11.26 -4.58
C GLY A 8 -7.05 -11.28 -4.26
N GLY A 9 -7.76 -10.17 -4.47
CA GLY A 9 -9.22 -10.10 -4.28
C GLY A 9 -9.68 -9.90 -2.83
N TYR A 10 -8.75 -9.63 -1.92
CA TYR A 10 -9.05 -9.37 -0.52
C TYR A 10 -9.41 -7.90 -0.29
N SER A 11 -10.32 -7.65 0.65
CA SER A 11 -10.60 -6.31 1.15
C SER A 11 -10.98 -6.35 2.63
N THR A 12 -10.70 -5.26 3.33
CA THR A 12 -11.04 -5.10 4.74
C THR A 12 -11.79 -3.80 4.97
N TYR A 13 -12.83 -3.87 5.80
CA TYR A 13 -13.72 -2.75 6.11
C TYR A 13 -13.53 -2.34 7.57
N TYR A 14 -13.54 -1.03 7.82
CA TYR A 14 -13.35 -0.43 9.14
C TYR A 14 -14.50 0.56 9.40
N GLY A 15 -15.52 0.08 10.11
CA GLY A 15 -16.75 0.80 10.45
C GLY A 15 -16.70 1.47 11.84
N HIS A 16 -17.75 2.23 12.14
CA HIS A 16 -17.95 2.97 13.41
C HIS A 16 -16.85 3.95 13.82
N LEU A 17 -15.95 4.32 12.91
CA LEU A 17 -14.85 5.24 13.21
C LEU A 17 -15.37 6.61 13.66
N SER A 18 -14.76 7.21 14.69
CA SER A 18 -15.00 8.60 15.11
C SER A 18 -14.36 9.58 14.14
N ARG A 19 -13.17 9.23 13.64
CA ARG A 19 -12.39 10.07 12.74
C ARG A 19 -11.50 9.24 11.82
N ILE A 20 -11.34 9.71 10.59
CA ILE A 20 -10.36 9.18 9.63
C ILE A 20 -9.05 9.97 9.81
N ASN A 21 -7.91 9.30 9.78
CA ASN A 21 -6.61 9.97 9.87
C ASN A 21 -6.44 10.94 8.69
N THR A 22 -6.03 12.18 8.97
CA THR A 22 -5.95 13.27 7.97
C THR A 22 -4.96 12.99 6.85
N LYS A 23 -4.00 12.08 7.05
CA LYS A 23 -3.06 11.63 6.01
C LYS A 23 -3.68 10.63 5.03
N ILE A 24 -4.88 10.11 5.32
CA ILE A 24 -5.55 9.10 4.51
C ILE A 24 -6.63 9.74 3.65
N ARG A 25 -6.61 9.41 2.36
CA ARG A 25 -7.62 9.80 1.38
C ARG A 25 -7.92 8.64 0.44
N LYS A 26 -9.01 8.74 -0.31
CA LYS A 26 -9.34 7.75 -1.33
C LYS A 26 -8.18 7.62 -2.33
N GLY A 27 -7.75 6.39 -2.59
CA GLY A 27 -6.62 6.09 -3.47
C GLY A 27 -5.25 6.13 -2.80
N SER A 28 -5.14 6.47 -1.51
CA SER A 28 -3.90 6.33 -0.76
C SER A 28 -3.43 4.87 -0.76
N ARG A 29 -2.15 4.66 -1.09
CA ARG A 29 -1.44 3.44 -0.67
C ARG A 29 -1.11 3.56 0.80
N ILE A 30 -1.27 2.45 1.52
CA ILE A 30 -1.00 2.37 2.95
C ILE A 30 -0.18 1.12 3.24
N ASP A 31 0.64 1.19 4.28
CA ASP A 31 1.42 0.05 4.75
C ASP A 31 0.68 -0.72 5.83
N GLN A 32 1.00 -2.00 5.99
CA GLN A 32 0.48 -2.79 7.09
C GLN A 32 0.92 -2.16 8.43
N GLY A 33 -0.02 -2.01 9.36
CA GLY A 33 0.22 -1.37 10.66
C GLY A 33 0.07 0.16 10.64
N GLN A 34 -0.12 0.78 9.47
CA GLN A 34 -0.38 2.21 9.38
C GLN A 34 -1.75 2.57 9.99
N VAL A 35 -1.76 3.59 10.86
CA VAL A 35 -2.99 4.11 11.46
C VAL A 35 -3.84 4.81 10.40
N ILE A 36 -5.03 4.27 10.13
CA ILE A 36 -5.96 4.81 9.14
C ILE A 36 -7.13 5.62 9.72
N GLY A 37 -7.43 5.44 11.01
CA GLY A 37 -8.54 6.09 11.68
C GLY A 37 -8.62 5.70 13.14
N TYR A 38 -9.66 6.20 13.82
CA TYR A 38 -9.83 6.08 15.26
C TYR A 38 -11.22 5.53 15.57
N VAL A 39 -11.32 4.64 16.57
CA VAL A 39 -12.57 4.03 17.02
C VAL A 39 -13.57 5.09 17.46
N GLY A 40 -14.86 4.82 17.24
CA GLY A 40 -15.96 5.66 17.68
C GLY A 40 -17.25 4.87 17.75
N GLN A 41 -18.37 5.57 17.56
CA GLN A 41 -19.72 5.02 17.60
C GLN A 41 -20.58 5.62 16.48
N THR A 42 -20.01 5.86 15.30
CA THR A 42 -20.77 6.43 14.19
C THR A 42 -21.68 5.39 13.53
N GLY A 43 -22.86 5.81 13.06
CA GLY A 43 -23.85 4.93 12.44
C GLY A 43 -24.60 4.07 13.46
N LEU A 44 -25.04 2.88 13.03
CA LEU A 44 -25.74 1.93 13.89
C LEU A 44 -24.73 1.23 14.82
N ALA A 45 -24.50 1.79 16.00
CA ALA A 45 -23.60 1.24 17.01
C ALA A 45 -24.16 1.46 18.43
N THR A 46 -24.14 0.40 19.24
CA THR A 46 -24.63 0.42 20.63
C THR A 46 -23.64 1.04 21.62
N GLY A 47 -22.36 1.11 21.26
CA GLY A 47 -21.29 1.70 22.04
C GLY A 47 -19.99 1.81 21.23
N PRO A 48 -18.91 2.41 21.77
CA PRO A 48 -17.65 2.56 21.04
C PRO A 48 -16.99 1.20 20.74
N HIS A 49 -16.91 0.84 19.47
CA HIS A 49 -16.24 -0.39 19.01
C HIS A 49 -15.81 -0.26 17.54
N LEU A 50 -14.95 -1.18 17.09
CA LEU A 50 -14.58 -1.30 15.69
C LEU A 50 -15.43 -2.38 15.03
N HIS A 51 -16.18 -2.01 13.99
CA HIS A 51 -16.72 -3.00 13.07
C HIS A 51 -15.64 -3.33 12.04
N TYR A 52 -15.06 -4.51 12.15
CA TYR A 52 -14.07 -5.02 11.22
C TYR A 52 -14.67 -6.15 10.37
N GLU A 53 -14.56 -6.00 9.06
CA GLU A 53 -14.98 -7.04 8.11
C GLU A 53 -13.81 -7.41 7.20
N MET A 54 -13.70 -8.70 6.88
CA MET A 54 -12.84 -9.17 5.81
C MET A 54 -13.68 -9.79 4.70
N ARG A 55 -13.34 -9.46 3.45
CA ARG A 55 -13.98 -10.02 2.26
C ARG A 55 -12.97 -10.62 1.30
N ILE A 56 -13.34 -11.74 0.70
CA ILE A 56 -12.61 -12.38 -0.41
C ILE A 56 -13.56 -12.38 -1.61
N ASN A 57 -13.14 -11.78 -2.72
CA ASN A 57 -13.97 -11.64 -3.92
C ASN A 57 -15.36 -11.07 -3.59
N ASN A 58 -15.37 -10.02 -2.77
CA ASN A 58 -16.57 -9.29 -2.33
C ASN A 58 -17.53 -10.08 -1.39
N ARG A 59 -17.18 -11.30 -0.96
CA ARG A 59 -17.96 -12.07 0.03
C ARG A 59 -17.37 -11.94 1.42
N ALA A 60 -18.22 -11.63 2.41
CA ALA A 60 -17.85 -11.59 3.81
C ALA A 60 -17.37 -12.97 4.28
N VAL A 61 -16.27 -13.00 5.02
CA VAL A 61 -15.71 -14.21 5.63
C VAL A 61 -15.38 -13.94 7.09
N ASN A 62 -15.38 -14.98 7.93
CA ASN A 62 -14.89 -14.86 9.30
C ASN A 62 -13.39 -14.53 9.25
N PRO A 63 -12.94 -13.37 9.77
CA PRO A 63 -11.54 -12.99 9.64
C PRO A 63 -10.57 -13.92 10.38
N LEU A 64 -11.05 -14.63 11.41
CA LEU A 64 -10.24 -15.54 12.21
C LEU A 64 -10.06 -16.92 11.57
N SER A 65 -10.85 -17.26 10.55
CA SER A 65 -10.78 -18.58 9.90
C SER A 65 -9.90 -18.59 8.64
N VAL A 66 -9.50 -17.41 8.14
CA VAL A 66 -8.76 -17.30 6.89
C VAL A 66 -7.26 -17.38 7.15
N LYS A 67 -6.60 -18.32 6.46
CA LYS A 67 -5.14 -18.37 6.39
C LYS A 67 -4.65 -17.31 5.41
N ILE A 68 -4.27 -16.15 5.92
CA ILE A 68 -3.66 -15.10 5.10
C ILE A 68 -2.20 -15.47 4.89
N PRO A 69 -1.70 -15.52 3.64
CA PRO A 69 -0.29 -15.77 3.40
C PRO A 69 0.54 -14.60 3.95
N HIS A 70 1.28 -14.86 5.02
CA HIS A 70 2.30 -13.96 5.53
C HIS A 70 3.65 -14.27 4.90
N GLY A 71 4.48 -13.25 4.68
CA GLY A 71 5.87 -13.48 4.31
C GLY A 71 6.57 -14.29 5.39
N LYS A 72 7.35 -15.30 5.00
CA LYS A 72 8.22 -16.00 5.95
C LYS A 72 9.33 -15.04 6.39
N ALA A 73 9.51 -14.91 7.70
CA ALA A 73 10.64 -14.16 8.23
C ALA A 73 11.96 -14.83 7.83
N VAL A 74 13.00 -14.03 7.63
CA VAL A 74 14.37 -14.54 7.46
C VAL A 74 14.76 -15.27 8.75
N PRO A 75 15.22 -16.54 8.68
CA PRO A 75 15.73 -17.25 9.85
C PRO A 75 16.79 -16.45 10.60
N LYS A 76 16.83 -16.54 11.93
CA LYS A 76 17.72 -15.71 12.76
C LYS A 76 19.19 -15.92 12.40
N GLU A 77 19.54 -17.16 12.09
CA GLU A 77 20.87 -17.62 11.72
C GLU A 77 21.36 -16.98 10.42
N LEU A 78 20.42 -16.67 9.50
CA LEU A 78 20.70 -16.05 8.21
C LEU A 78 20.57 -14.52 8.23
N MET A 79 20.10 -13.93 9.32
CA MET A 79 19.78 -12.49 9.38
C MET A 79 21.02 -11.62 9.16
N ALA A 80 22.18 -12.00 9.73
CA ALA A 80 23.41 -11.25 9.57
C ALA A 80 23.89 -11.22 8.11
N GLU A 81 23.83 -12.35 7.41
CA GLU A 81 24.18 -12.45 5.99
C GLU A 81 23.16 -11.71 5.11
N PHE A 82 21.87 -11.86 5.39
CA PHE A 82 20.81 -11.14 4.70
C PHE A 82 21.01 -9.62 4.78
N ILE A 83 21.32 -9.09 5.97
CA ILE A 83 21.58 -7.65 6.17
C ILE A 83 22.79 -7.21 5.33
N ARG A 84 23.90 -7.94 5.35
CA ARG A 84 25.09 -7.62 4.54
C ARG A 84 24.77 -7.59 3.04
N SER A 85 24.03 -8.59 2.56
CA SER A 85 23.61 -8.69 1.16
C SER A 85 22.70 -7.54 0.76
N ARG A 86 21.67 -7.24 1.56
CA ARG A 86 20.77 -6.10 1.39
C ARG A 86 21.54 -4.78 1.28
N ASP A 87 22.47 -4.54 2.21
CA ASP A 87 23.21 -3.28 2.27
C ASP A 87 24.12 -3.10 1.06
N SER A 88 24.80 -4.18 0.63
CA SER A 88 25.59 -4.16 -0.62
C SER A 88 24.73 -3.86 -1.84
N MET A 89 23.54 -4.45 -1.95
CA MET A 89 22.61 -4.18 -3.05
C MET A 89 22.06 -2.76 -3.01
N ASN A 90 21.75 -2.22 -1.83
CA ASN A 90 21.27 -0.85 -1.67
C ASN A 90 22.31 0.17 -2.13
N VAL A 91 23.59 -0.04 -1.79
CA VAL A 91 24.69 0.81 -2.28
C VAL A 91 24.77 0.77 -3.81
N LYS A 92 24.66 -0.42 -4.41
CA LYS A 92 24.65 -0.57 -5.87
C LYS A 92 23.45 0.15 -6.51
N LEU A 93 22.25 -0.03 -5.98
CA LEU A 93 21.04 0.65 -6.47
C LEU A 93 21.14 2.17 -6.36
N ALA A 94 21.67 2.68 -5.25
CA ALA A 94 21.86 4.12 -5.05
C ALA A 94 22.88 4.73 -6.03
N SER A 95 23.85 3.93 -6.49
CA SER A 95 24.87 4.38 -7.45
C SER A 95 24.36 4.46 -8.91
N ILE A 96 23.19 3.90 -9.23
CA ILE A 96 22.59 3.97 -10.56
C ILE A 96 21.77 5.27 -10.65
N SER A 97 22.32 6.30 -11.29
CA SER A 97 21.63 7.59 -11.51
C SER A 97 20.31 7.45 -12.27
N THR A 98 19.25 8.07 -11.74
CA THR A 98 17.88 8.20 -12.29
C THR A 98 17.80 9.08 -13.57
N THR A 99 18.76 8.99 -14.49
CA THR A 99 18.84 9.90 -15.66
C THR A 99 18.53 9.24 -17.02
N THR A 100 18.36 7.92 -17.11
CA THR A 100 18.28 7.27 -18.44
C THR A 100 16.87 7.10 -19.00
N ILE A 101 15.78 7.22 -18.23
CA ILE A 101 14.42 6.87 -18.74
C ILE A 101 13.61 8.07 -19.29
N VAL A 102 14.01 9.33 -19.05
CA VAL A 102 13.20 10.51 -19.47
C VAL A 102 13.64 11.11 -20.82
N SER A 103 14.82 10.79 -21.34
CA SER A 103 15.35 11.48 -22.54
C SER A 103 14.93 10.89 -23.89
N GLU A 104 14.28 9.72 -23.95
CA GLU A 104 14.03 9.04 -25.24
C GLU A 104 12.68 9.37 -25.89
N LYS A 105 11.87 10.27 -25.30
CA LYS A 105 10.55 10.62 -25.82
C LYS A 105 10.29 12.11 -26.01
N VAL A 106 11.28 12.90 -26.44
CA VAL A 106 11.03 14.28 -26.93
C VAL A 106 12.03 14.65 -28.04
N GLN A 107 11.96 14.03 -29.22
CA GLN A 107 12.50 14.63 -30.45
C GLN A 107 11.59 14.30 -31.64
N GLN A 108 10.61 15.16 -31.87
CA GLN A 108 10.10 15.51 -33.20
C GLN A 108 9.46 16.90 -33.10
N LYS A 109 10.21 17.90 -33.53
CA LYS A 109 9.78 19.29 -33.76
C LYS A 109 9.58 19.44 -35.26
N PRO A 110 8.42 19.89 -35.79
CA PRO A 110 8.38 20.44 -37.14
C PRO A 110 8.91 21.87 -37.09
N ALA A 111 9.87 22.13 -37.97
CA ALA A 111 10.41 23.45 -38.24
C ALA A 111 9.36 24.33 -38.93
N ASP A 112 9.21 25.57 -38.45
CA ASP A 112 8.58 26.66 -39.18
C ASP A 112 9.55 27.13 -40.28
N LYS A 113 9.08 27.16 -41.53
CA LYS A 113 9.71 27.92 -42.61
C LYS A 113 8.65 28.41 -43.59
N LYS A 114 8.45 29.73 -43.54
CA LYS A 114 7.80 30.57 -44.55
C LYS A 114 8.38 30.33 -45.93
N ASP A 115 7.54 30.41 -46.97
CA ASP A 115 7.76 31.11 -48.26
C ASP A 115 6.50 30.91 -49.14
N GLY A 116 5.93 32.01 -49.66
CA GLY A 116 4.80 32.03 -50.61
C GLY A 116 3.72 33.04 -50.30
#